data_AF-A0AAP0JR36-F1
#
_entry.id   AF-A0AAP0JR36-F1
#
_cell.length_a   1.000
_cell.length_b   1.000
_cell.length_c   1.000
_cell.angle_alpha   90.00
_cell.angle_beta   90.00
_cell.angle_gamma   90.00
#
_symmetry.space_group_name_H-M   'P 1'
#
loop_
_entity.id
_entity.type
_entity.pdbx_description
1 polymer ?
#
loop_
_entity_poly.entity_id
_entity_poly.type
_entity_poly.pdbx_seq_one_letter_code
_entity_poly.pdbx_strand_id
1 'polypeptide(L)'
;MHVLTKYREMIDMQTPEEVIWEPYHETVIRDLPAYCSSGRGIWRTKAPLIFFCVVEMYNPDRVMRQFGLKQRIPPLTNTSKELHKIDLRGKTDKDWSVEHSDYVSM
;
A
#
# COMPACT_ATOMS: atom_id res chain seq x y z
N MET A 1 -17.73 -4.93 -19.00
CA MET A 1 -16.88 -5.77 -18.12
C MET A 1 -17.51 -5.88 -16.72
N HIS A 2 -18.74 -6.41 -16.62
CA HIS A 2 -19.59 -6.37 -15.41
C HIS A 2 -19.10 -7.28 -14.26
N VAL A 3 -18.32 -8.31 -14.59
CA VAL A 3 -17.87 -9.32 -13.62
C VAL A 3 -16.73 -8.80 -12.72
N LEU A 4 -15.84 -7.96 -13.27
CA LEU A 4 -14.67 -7.46 -12.56
C LEU A 4 -15.04 -6.45 -11.45
N THR A 5 -16.02 -5.57 -11.72
CA THR A 5 -16.57 -4.65 -10.73
C THR A 5 -17.17 -5.42 -9.55
N LYS A 6 -17.95 -6.47 -9.83
CA LYS A 6 -18.56 -7.32 -8.80
C LYS A 6 -17.52 -8.02 -7.93
N TYR A 7 -16.44 -8.55 -8.51
CA TYR A 7 -15.37 -9.16 -7.71
C TYR A 7 -14.64 -8.15 -6.82
N ARG A 8 -14.39 -6.92 -7.31
CA ARG A 8 -13.79 -5.86 -6.49
C ARG A 8 -14.68 -5.50 -5.31
N GLU A 9 -15.97 -5.27 -5.57
CA GLU A 9 -16.95 -5.01 -4.50
C GLU A 9 -17.00 -6.15 -3.48
N MET A 10 -16.98 -7.40 -3.94
CA MET A 10 -16.95 -8.55 -3.02
C MET A 10 -15.70 -8.57 -2.14
N ILE A 11 -14.52 -8.27 -2.69
CA ILE A 11 -13.26 -8.19 -1.94
C ILE A 11 -13.28 -6.99 -0.98
N ASP A 12 -13.76 -5.83 -1.42
CA ASP A 12 -13.85 -4.60 -0.62
C ASP A 12 -14.80 -4.77 0.58
N MET A 13 -15.78 -5.66 0.46
CA MET A 13 -16.75 -5.97 1.51
C MET A 13 -16.30 -7.11 2.44
N GLN A 14 -15.14 -7.74 2.22
CA GLN A 14 -14.67 -8.82 3.09
C GLN A 14 -14.30 -8.30 4.48
N THR A 15 -14.69 -9.05 5.51
CA THR A 15 -14.28 -8.78 6.88
C THR A 15 -12.89 -9.35 7.17
N PRO A 16 -12.19 -8.89 8.22
CA PRO A 16 -10.91 -9.48 8.62
C PRO A 16 -10.96 -10.98 8.92
N GLU A 17 -12.13 -11.50 9.31
CA GLU A 17 -12.35 -12.93 9.58
C GLU A 17 -12.50 -13.75 8.29
N GLU A 18 -12.89 -13.12 7.18
CA GLU A 18 -13.11 -13.75 5.88
C GLU A 18 -11.84 -13.80 5.03
N VAL A 19 -10.76 -13.14 5.47
CA VAL A 19 -9.47 -13.09 4.77
C VAL A 19 -8.37 -13.77 5.59
N ILE A 20 -7.79 -14.83 5.03
CA ILE A 20 -6.60 -15.48 5.59
C ILE A 20 -5.37 -15.01 4.81
N TRP A 21 -4.57 -14.15 5.44
CA TRP A 21 -3.26 -13.77 4.91
C TRP A 21 -2.26 -14.90 5.15
N GLU A 22 -1.83 -15.57 4.08
CA GLU A 22 -0.78 -16.60 4.13
C GLU A 22 0.61 -16.00 3.87
N PRO A 23 1.68 -16.53 4.49
CA PRO A 23 3.05 -16.16 4.18
C PRO A 23 3.36 -16.30 2.68
N TYR A 24 4.13 -15.37 2.13
CA TYR A 24 4.69 -15.52 0.79
C TYR A 24 5.57 -16.78 0.76
N HIS A 25 5.29 -17.65 -0.20
CA HIS A 25 6.11 -18.84 -0.41
C HIS A 25 7.53 -18.43 -0.83
N GLU A 26 8.55 -19.15 -0.37
CA GLU A 26 9.96 -18.81 -0.65
C GLU A 26 10.26 -18.75 -2.14
N THR A 27 9.57 -19.57 -2.95
CA THR A 27 9.71 -19.55 -4.41
C THR A 27 9.27 -18.21 -5.00
N VAL A 28 8.15 -17.64 -4.54
CA VAL A 28 7.67 -16.32 -5.00
C VAL A 28 8.73 -15.28 -4.74
N ILE A 29 9.29 -15.29 -3.52
CA ILE A 29 10.29 -14.31 -3.13
C ILE A 29 11.61 -14.50 -3.90
N ARG A 30 12.02 -15.74 -4.18
CA ARG A 30 13.21 -16.06 -4.97
C ARG A 30 13.06 -15.61 -6.42
N ASP A 31 11.86 -15.74 -6.97
CA ASP A 31 11.58 -15.47 -8.38
C ASP A 31 11.33 -13.96 -8.63
N LEU A 32 11.34 -13.12 -7.58
CA LEU A 32 11.28 -11.67 -7.71
C LEU A 32 12.54 -11.11 -8.38
N PRO A 33 12.42 -10.03 -9.19
CA PRO A 33 13.57 -9.29 -9.67
C PRO A 33 14.47 -8.83 -8.51
N ALA A 34 15.79 -8.78 -8.74
CA ALA A 34 16.78 -8.43 -7.71
C ALA A 34 16.48 -7.10 -7.00
N TYR A 35 15.97 -6.09 -7.73
CA TYR A 35 15.59 -4.78 -7.18
C TYR A 35 14.40 -4.85 -6.21
N CYS A 36 13.51 -5.85 -6.32
CA CYS A 36 12.42 -6.04 -5.37
C CYS A 36 12.97 -6.55 -4.03
N SER A 37 13.98 -7.42 -4.08
CA SER A 37 14.63 -8.00 -2.89
C SER A 37 15.68 -7.11 -2.24
N SER A 38 16.25 -6.13 -2.96
CA SER A 38 17.27 -5.22 -2.42
C SER A 38 16.76 -4.42 -1.21
N GLY A 39 15.46 -4.11 -1.19
CA GLY A 39 14.77 -3.42 -0.11
C GLY A 39 14.23 -4.32 1.00
N ARG A 40 14.62 -5.61 1.10
CA ARG A 40 13.99 -6.53 2.07
C ARG A 40 14.03 -6.02 3.52
N GLY A 41 15.10 -5.33 3.91
CA GLY A 41 15.23 -4.74 5.24
C GLY A 41 14.15 -3.69 5.56
N ILE A 42 13.61 -3.03 4.53
CA ILE A 42 12.63 -1.94 4.65
C ILE A 42 11.20 -2.34 4.25
N TRP A 43 10.96 -3.59 3.85
CA TRP A 43 9.62 -4.07 3.47
C TRP A 43 8.57 -3.93 4.58
N ARG A 44 8.99 -3.73 5.82
CA ARG A 44 8.08 -3.58 6.97
C ARG A 44 8.14 -2.17 7.57
N THR A 45 8.78 -1.24 6.88
CA THR A 45 8.81 0.17 7.29
C THR A 45 7.44 0.79 7.10
N LYS A 46 6.99 1.62 8.04
CA LYS A 46 5.84 2.50 7.84
C LYS A 46 6.34 3.80 7.25
N ALA A 47 5.97 4.10 6.01
CA ALA A 47 6.40 5.30 5.30
C ALA A 47 5.37 5.69 4.24
N PRO A 48 5.31 6.96 3.84
CA PRO A 48 4.56 7.35 2.66
C PRO A 48 5.21 6.78 1.40
N LEU A 49 4.40 6.14 0.55
CA LEU A 49 4.73 5.83 -0.83
C LEU A 49 4.31 7.01 -1.68
N ILE A 50 5.28 7.60 -2.36
CA ILE A 50 5.06 8.76 -3.21
C ILE A 50 5.29 8.34 -4.66
N PHE A 51 4.24 8.47 -5.48
CA PHE A 51 4.32 8.29 -6.92
C PHE A 51 3.68 9.49 -7.61
N PHE A 52 4.53 10.47 -7.93
CA PHE A 52 4.12 11.72 -8.56
C PHE A 52 3.07 12.48 -7.73
N CYS A 53 1.82 12.58 -8.19
CA CYS A 53 0.74 13.24 -7.46
C CYS A 53 0.14 12.38 -6.33
N VAL A 54 0.41 11.08 -6.33
CA VAL A 54 -0.19 10.12 -5.40
C VAL A 54 0.72 9.96 -4.19
N VAL A 55 0.13 10.11 -3.01
CA VAL A 55 0.74 9.78 -1.73
C VAL A 55 -0.14 8.77 -1.04
N GLU A 56 0.45 7.63 -0.66
CA GLU A 56 -0.26 6.57 0.06
C GLU A 56 0.58 6.10 1.24
N MET A 57 -0.01 6.05 2.44
CA MET A 57 0.70 5.54 3.61
C MET A 57 0.83 4.02 3.54
N TYR A 58 2.06 3.52 3.51
CA TYR A 58 2.31 2.09 3.59
C TYR A 58 2.20 1.59 5.05
N ASN A 59 1.31 0.61 5.26
CA ASN A 59 0.93 0.09 6.57
C ASN A 59 1.12 -1.43 6.67
N PRO A 60 2.37 -1.91 6.83
CA PRO A 60 2.69 -3.34 6.82
C PRO A 60 2.06 -4.13 7.97
N ASP A 61 1.62 -3.46 9.04
CA ASP A 61 0.87 -4.08 10.15
C ASP A 61 -0.33 -4.91 9.68
N ARG A 62 -0.96 -4.50 8.58
CA ARG A 62 -2.15 -5.15 7.99
C ARG A 62 -1.82 -6.40 7.18
N VAL A 63 -0.54 -6.66 6.90
CA VAL A 63 -0.06 -7.75 6.04
C VAL A 63 1.09 -8.54 6.67
N MET A 64 1.33 -8.40 7.98
CA MET A 64 2.46 -9.03 8.67
C MET A 64 2.50 -10.56 8.50
N ARG A 65 1.35 -11.23 8.38
CA ARG A 65 1.31 -12.68 8.13
C ARG A 65 1.94 -13.07 6.81
N GLN A 66 1.87 -12.22 5.77
CA GLN A 66 2.52 -12.47 4.48
C GLN A 66 4.05 -12.53 4.61
N PHE A 67 4.62 -11.89 5.63
CA PHE A 67 6.04 -11.95 5.94
C PHE A 67 6.40 -13.04 6.97
N GLY A 68 5.47 -13.96 7.26
CA GLY A 68 5.67 -15.01 8.27
C GLY A 68 5.62 -14.51 9.72
N LEU A 69 5.09 -13.31 9.95
CA LEU A 69 5.04 -12.69 11.27
C LEU A 69 3.63 -12.70 11.86
N LYS A 70 3.54 -12.58 13.19
CA LYS A 70 2.25 -12.43 13.87
C LYS A 70 1.63 -11.07 13.55
N GLN A 71 0.47 -11.09 12.89
CA GLN A 71 -0.36 -9.90 12.69
C GLN A 71 -1.22 -9.63 13.93
N ARG A 72 -1.03 -8.48 14.55
CA ARG A 72 -1.91 -7.95 15.60
C ARG A 72 -3.12 -7.27 14.96
N ILE A 73 -4.14 -6.94 15.75
CA ILE A 73 -5.25 -6.08 15.29
C ILE A 73 -4.62 -4.75 14.83
N PRO A 74 -4.71 -4.39 13.55
CA PRO A 74 -4.09 -3.17 13.05
C PRO A 74 -4.75 -1.95 13.69
N PRO A 75 -3.99 -0.91 14.06
CA PRO A 75 -4.57 0.33 14.52
C PRO A 75 -5.44 0.96 13.41
N LEU A 76 -6.42 1.77 13.82
CA LEU A 76 -7.12 2.63 12.86
C LEU A 76 -6.08 3.51 12.17
N THR A 77 -6.09 3.50 10.84
CA THR A 77 -5.13 4.25 10.04
C THR A 77 -5.91 5.24 9.19
N ASN A 78 -5.52 6.51 9.25
CA ASN A 78 -6.02 7.49 8.30
C ASN A 78 -5.32 7.26 6.96
N THR A 79 -6.07 6.76 5.97
CA THR A 79 -5.58 6.61 4.59
C THR A 79 -5.57 7.94 3.82
N SER A 80 -5.90 9.05 4.49
CA SER A 80 -5.99 10.39 3.92
C SER A 80 -6.90 10.46 2.69
N LYS A 81 -8.21 10.43 2.93
CA LYS A 81 -9.21 10.54 1.85
C LYS A 81 -9.02 11.79 0.99
N GLU A 82 -8.47 12.87 1.55
CA GLU A 82 -8.17 14.09 0.80
C GLU A 82 -7.03 13.90 -0.21
N LEU A 83 -5.97 13.14 0.15
CA LEU A 83 -4.92 12.79 -0.81
C LEU A 83 -5.48 11.99 -1.99
N HIS A 84 -6.45 11.11 -1.74
CA HIS A 84 -7.10 10.29 -2.79
C HIS A 84 -8.00 11.12 -3.72
N LYS A 85 -8.37 12.36 -3.35
CA LYS A 85 -9.12 13.28 -4.23
C LYS A 85 -8.21 14.03 -5.21
N ILE A 86 -6.89 13.97 -5.00
CA ILE A 86 -5.94 14.62 -5.90
C ILE A 86 -5.92 13.86 -7.22
N ASP A 87 -6.56 14.44 -8.24
CA ASP A 87 -6.39 14.02 -9.62
C ASP A 87 -5.41 14.95 -10.37
N LEU A 88 -5.04 14.54 -11.59
CA LEU A 88 -4.11 15.26 -12.46
C LEU A 88 -4.75 16.35 -13.31
N ARG A 89 -6.08 16.54 -13.23
CA ARG A 89 -6.80 17.42 -14.14
C ARG A 89 -6.45 18.87 -13.85
N GLY A 90 -5.91 19.57 -14.85
CA GLY A 90 -5.54 20.98 -14.75
C GLY A 90 -4.32 21.28 -13.87
N LYS A 91 -3.49 20.27 -13.54
CA LYS A 91 -2.33 20.40 -12.64
C LYS A 91 -0.98 20.16 -13.35
N THR A 92 -0.86 20.59 -14.59
CA THR A 92 0.38 20.42 -15.39
C THR A 92 1.57 21.21 -14.83
N ASP A 93 1.31 22.36 -14.19
CA ASP A 93 2.35 23.25 -13.67
C ASP A 93 2.57 23.10 -12.15
N LYS A 94 2.02 22.04 -11.55
CA LYS A 94 2.12 21.83 -10.10
C LYS A 94 3.45 21.18 -9.74
N ASP A 95 4.20 21.83 -8.86
CA ASP A 95 5.41 21.25 -8.26
C ASP A 95 5.04 20.29 -7.12
N TRP A 96 5.04 18.99 -7.45
CA TRP A 96 4.72 17.93 -6.49
C TRP A 96 5.80 17.74 -5.41
N SER A 97 7.03 18.19 -5.65
CA SER A 97 8.09 18.10 -4.64
C SER A 97 7.84 19.05 -3.47
N VAL A 98 7.28 20.22 -3.77
CA VAL A 98 6.84 21.21 -2.79
C VAL A 98 5.51 20.79 -2.16
N GLU A 99 4.53 20.35 -2.96
CA GLU A 99 3.22 19.93 -2.44
C GLU A 99 3.35 18.80 -1.42
N HIS A 100 4.28 17.85 -1.65
CA HIS A 100 4.44 16.66 -0.82
C HIS A 100 5.61 16.78 0.19
N SER A 101 6.14 17.98 0.43
CA SER A 101 7.32 18.19 1.28
C SER A 101 7.18 17.58 2.68
N ASP A 102 5.98 17.66 3.24
CA ASP A 102 5.69 17.14 4.58
C ASP A 102 5.84 15.61 4.64
N TYR A 103 5.52 14.91 3.54
CA TYR A 103 5.67 13.45 3.45
C TYR A 103 7.12 13.02 3.17
N VAL A 104 7.92 13.89 2.55
CA VAL A 104 9.35 13.63 2.29
C VAL A 104 10.19 13.81 3.57
N SER A 105 9.76 14.71 4.46
CA SER A 105 10.47 15.05 5.70
C SER A 105 9.99 14.29 6.95
N MET A 106 9.03 13.38 6.79
CA MET A 106 8.44 12.55 7.85
C MET A 106 9.40 11.53 8.47
#